data_AF-A0A0N5DBT4-F1
#
_entry.id   AF-A0A0N5DBT4-F1
#
_cell.length_a   1.000
_cell.length_b   1.000
_cell.length_c   1.000
_cell.angle_alpha   90.00
_cell.angle_beta   90.00
_cell.angle_gamma   90.00
#
_symmetry.space_group_name_H-M   'P 1'
#
loop_
_entity.id
_entity.type
_entity.pdbx_description
1 polymer ?
#
loop_
_entity_poly.entity_id
_entity_poly.type
_entity_poly.pdbx_seq_one_letter_code
_entity_poly.pdbx_strand_id
1 'polypeptide(L)'
;MSINSSLFESHPGASKLLMTRTICDENGIRRTYSANSEPGFIFGTDANTTFLVKVYNFSTPVKIQISFSQSPPINWVLFFVIFAACFIVLLVVAGLLWMIKLRIEVFRRNQRRYDEIEQMASRPFASVRLELTSPRANLMATPISVEPCSNYRSGIFTLAVRLPTGGRQFTPHGTSGLAVASALCLLTQAQLGVLQATETSDGNHNRKTTLMRYIPFIRS
;
A
#
# COMPACT_ATOMS: atom_id res chain seq x y z
N MET A 1 -11.29 62.43 -30.17
CA MET A 1 -11.76 62.18 -28.79
C MET A 1 -10.59 62.35 -27.83
N SER A 2 -10.76 63.09 -26.73
CA SER A 2 -9.71 63.24 -25.71
C SER A 2 -10.26 62.92 -24.32
N ILE A 3 -9.49 62.17 -23.55
CA ILE A 3 -9.90 61.69 -22.22
C ILE A 3 -8.88 62.14 -21.17
N ASN A 4 -9.41 62.63 -20.05
CA ASN A 4 -8.67 62.86 -18.82
C ASN A 4 -9.20 61.92 -17.73
N SER A 5 -8.31 61.33 -16.94
CA SER A 5 -8.68 60.60 -15.72
C SER A 5 -7.87 61.12 -14.54
N SER A 6 -8.58 61.39 -13.44
CA SER A 6 -8.00 61.87 -12.19
C SER A 6 -8.56 61.04 -11.05
N LEU A 7 -7.71 60.74 -10.07
CA LEU A 7 -8.12 60.09 -8.85
C LEU A 7 -8.15 61.12 -7.73
N PHE A 8 -9.25 61.13 -6.97
CA PHE A 8 -9.44 61.99 -5.81
C PHE A 8 -9.49 61.14 -4.56
N GLU A 9 -8.54 61.37 -3.67
CA GLU A 9 -8.47 60.76 -2.35
C GLU A 9 -8.95 61.79 -1.31
N SER A 10 -9.69 61.34 -0.30
CA SER A 10 -10.39 62.21 0.67
C SER A 10 -9.47 63.10 1.54
N HIS A 11 -8.15 63.08 1.32
CA HIS A 11 -7.20 64.00 1.95
C HIS A 11 -7.06 65.31 1.13
N PRO A 12 -7.19 66.49 1.76
CA PRO A 12 -7.14 67.77 1.06
C PRO A 12 -5.71 68.00 0.52
N GLY A 13 -5.50 67.76 -0.78
CA GLY A 13 -4.27 68.13 -1.49
C GLY A 13 -3.67 67.11 -2.46
N ALA A 14 -4.18 65.87 -2.53
CA ALA A 14 -3.57 64.80 -3.35
C ALA A 14 -4.46 64.34 -4.52
N SER A 15 -4.88 65.25 -5.41
CA SER A 15 -5.49 64.82 -6.68
C SER A 15 -4.38 64.46 -7.68
N LYS A 16 -4.12 63.17 -7.89
CA LYS A 16 -3.15 62.71 -8.89
C LYS A 16 -3.85 62.48 -10.22
N LEU A 17 -3.32 63.10 -11.26
CA LEU A 17 -3.82 62.96 -12.63
C LEU A 17 -3.25 61.64 -13.21
N LEU A 18 -4.10 60.65 -13.40
CA LEU A 18 -3.72 59.32 -13.91
C LEU A 18 -3.63 59.31 -15.44
N MET A 19 -4.30 60.24 -16.11
CA MET A 19 -4.25 60.39 -17.55
C MET A 19 -4.58 61.83 -17.96
N THR A 20 -3.73 62.41 -18.81
CA THR A 20 -3.90 63.77 -19.32
C THR A 20 -3.89 63.78 -20.83
N ARG A 21 -4.96 64.31 -21.42
CA ARG A 21 -5.10 64.61 -22.85
C ARG A 21 -4.71 63.44 -23.76
N THR A 22 -5.02 62.22 -23.37
CA THR A 22 -4.84 61.06 -24.25
C THR A 22 -5.85 61.12 -25.39
N ILE A 23 -5.34 61.04 -26.60
CA ILE A 23 -6.13 60.96 -27.82
C ILE A 23 -6.56 59.50 -28.01
N CYS A 24 -7.85 59.27 -28.24
CA CYS A 24 -8.34 57.93 -28.56
C CYS A 24 -8.21 57.70 -30.06
N ASP A 25 -7.55 56.59 -30.40
CA ASP A 25 -7.41 56.11 -31.78
C ASP A 25 -8.64 55.28 -32.20
N GLU A 26 -8.78 54.95 -33.49
CA GLU A 26 -9.92 54.18 -34.03
C GLU A 26 -10.07 52.78 -33.38
N ASN A 27 -8.98 52.24 -32.83
CA ASN A 27 -8.93 50.97 -32.11
C ASN A 27 -9.40 51.04 -30.64
N GLY A 28 -9.80 52.24 -30.17
CA GLY A 28 -10.19 52.48 -28.78
C GLY A 28 -8.99 52.59 -27.83
N ILE A 29 -9.28 52.83 -26.55
CA ILE A 29 -8.27 52.92 -25.49
C ILE A 29 -8.63 52.02 -24.32
N ARG A 30 -7.74 51.09 -23.97
CA ARG A 30 -7.85 50.24 -22.77
C ARG A 30 -6.70 50.55 -21.82
N ARG A 31 -7.02 50.99 -20.60
CA ARG A 31 -6.04 51.23 -19.54
C ARG A 31 -6.44 50.45 -18.30
N THR A 32 -5.45 49.81 -17.68
CA THR A 32 -5.62 49.06 -16.44
C THR A 32 -4.72 49.71 -15.41
N TYR A 33 -5.31 50.13 -14.29
CA TYR A 33 -4.59 50.69 -13.15
C TYR A 33 -4.55 49.62 -12.06
N SER A 34 -3.37 49.32 -11.53
CA SER A 34 -3.17 48.34 -10.45
C SER A 34 -2.34 48.94 -9.32
N ALA A 35 -2.68 48.56 -8.09
CA ALA A 35 -2.02 49.02 -6.86
C ALA A 35 -0.51 48.77 -6.89
N ASN A 36 -0.12 47.65 -7.47
CA ASN A 36 1.23 47.12 -7.37
C ASN A 36 2.13 47.57 -8.53
N SER A 37 1.56 48.18 -9.58
CA SER A 37 2.30 48.54 -10.79
C SER A 37 2.79 49.99 -10.81
N GLU A 38 2.19 50.89 -10.03
CA GLU A 38 2.61 52.29 -9.97
C GLU A 38 3.26 52.64 -8.62
N PRO A 39 4.57 52.93 -8.58
CA PRO A 39 5.23 53.34 -7.35
C PRO A 39 4.64 54.68 -6.89
N GLY A 40 4.02 54.65 -5.71
CA GLY A 40 3.37 55.82 -5.09
C GLY A 40 1.84 55.81 -5.15
N PHE A 41 1.20 54.68 -5.45
CA PHE A 41 -0.26 54.54 -5.37
C PHE A 41 -0.67 53.33 -4.53
N ILE A 42 -1.12 53.54 -3.29
CA ILE A 42 -1.71 52.49 -2.44
C ILE A 42 -3.21 52.70 -2.52
N PHE A 43 -3.95 51.80 -3.18
CA PHE A 43 -5.42 51.80 -3.07
C PHE A 43 -5.75 51.50 -1.60
N GLY A 44 -6.08 52.55 -0.84
CA GLY A 44 -6.32 52.44 0.59
C GLY A 44 -7.56 51.60 0.86
N THR A 45 -7.49 50.75 1.88
CA THR A 45 -8.65 50.07 2.47
C THR A 45 -9.46 51.00 3.38
N ASP A 46 -8.85 52.11 3.81
CA ASP A 46 -9.31 52.84 4.99
C ASP A 46 -10.04 54.15 4.64
N ALA A 47 -10.11 54.53 3.36
CA ALA A 47 -10.78 55.76 2.92
C ALA A 47 -11.53 55.61 1.58
N ASN A 48 -12.59 56.40 1.43
CA ASN A 48 -13.36 56.47 0.19
C ASN A 48 -12.51 57.06 -0.93
N THR A 49 -12.17 56.23 -1.92
CA THR A 49 -11.44 56.63 -3.13
C THR A 49 -12.44 56.92 -4.25
N THR A 50 -12.39 58.11 -4.84
CA THR A 50 -13.28 58.49 -5.95
C THR A 50 -12.49 58.56 -7.25
N PHE A 51 -12.91 57.80 -8.25
CA PHE A 51 -12.35 57.85 -9.59
C PHE A 51 -13.15 58.82 -10.46
N LEU A 52 -12.50 59.89 -10.93
CA LEU A 52 -13.13 60.88 -11.79
C LEU A 52 -12.59 60.74 -13.21
N VAL A 53 -13.46 60.32 -14.13
CA VAL A 53 -13.14 60.21 -15.56
C VAL A 53 -13.88 61.32 -16.30
N LYS A 54 -13.12 62.22 -16.93
CA LYS A 54 -13.65 63.33 -17.76
C LYS A 54 -13.37 63.04 -19.22
N VAL A 55 -14.42 62.81 -19.99
CA VAL A 55 -14.35 62.59 -21.44
C VAL A 55 -14.87 63.85 -22.14
N TYR A 56 -14.11 64.40 -23.09
CA TYR A 56 -14.51 65.58 -23.85
C TYR A 56 -14.24 65.41 -25.35
N ASN A 57 -15.00 66.15 -26.17
CA ASN A 57 -14.89 66.14 -27.63
C ASN A 57 -15.09 64.74 -28.24
N PHE A 58 -16.25 64.12 -27.98
CA PHE A 58 -16.66 62.82 -28.53
C PHE A 58 -17.78 62.99 -29.56
N SER A 59 -17.82 62.08 -30.54
CA SER A 59 -18.90 61.97 -31.52
C SER A 59 -19.62 60.63 -31.32
N THR A 60 -20.94 60.62 -31.27
CA THR A 60 -21.76 59.42 -31.04
C THR A 60 -21.81 58.55 -32.31
N PRO A 61 -21.77 57.21 -32.20
CA PRO A 61 -21.93 56.39 -30.99
C PRO A 61 -20.61 55.96 -30.31
N VAL A 62 -20.55 56.01 -28.98
CA VAL A 62 -19.39 55.61 -28.16
C VAL A 62 -19.79 54.62 -27.05
N LYS A 63 -18.92 53.66 -26.70
CA LYS A 63 -19.09 52.72 -25.58
C LYS A 63 -17.98 52.95 -24.55
N ILE A 64 -18.35 53.19 -23.29
CA ILE A 64 -17.42 53.37 -22.18
C ILE A 64 -17.67 52.26 -21.16
N GLN A 65 -16.65 51.43 -20.89
CA GLN A 65 -16.71 50.34 -19.92
C GLN A 65 -15.68 50.57 -18.82
N ILE A 66 -16.14 50.60 -17.57
CA ILE A 66 -15.31 50.76 -16.38
C ILE A 66 -15.59 49.55 -15.48
N SER A 67 -14.55 48.78 -15.15
CA SER A 67 -14.65 47.58 -14.31
C SER A 67 -13.69 47.71 -13.14
N PHE A 68 -14.20 47.44 -11.94
CA PHE A 68 -13.39 47.40 -10.71
C PHE A 68 -13.29 45.95 -10.24
N SER A 69 -12.09 45.53 -9.87
CA SER A 69 -11.85 44.21 -9.29
C SER A 69 -10.96 44.38 -8.07
N GLN A 70 -11.48 44.01 -6.90
CA GLN A 70 -10.70 43.94 -5.67
C GLN A 70 -10.55 42.48 -5.28
N SER A 71 -9.32 41.98 -5.35
CA SER A 71 -8.99 40.70 -4.73
C SER A 71 -8.98 40.90 -3.22
N PRO A 72 -9.70 40.08 -2.43
CA PRO A 72 -9.59 40.11 -0.98
C PRO A 72 -8.11 39.96 -0.58
N PRO A 73 -7.66 40.64 0.49
CA PRO A 73 -6.31 40.44 1.00
C PRO A 73 -6.10 38.95 1.34
N ILE A 74 -4.86 38.48 1.18
CA ILE A 74 -4.50 37.08 1.45
C ILE A 74 -4.85 36.75 2.90
N ASN A 75 -5.85 35.88 3.09
CA ASN A 75 -6.18 35.35 4.39
C ASN A 75 -5.25 34.17 4.71
N TRP A 76 -4.18 34.46 5.44
CA TRP A 76 -3.17 33.48 5.84
C TRP A 76 -3.78 32.30 6.60
N VAL A 77 -4.79 32.53 7.43
CA VAL A 77 -5.47 31.47 8.18
C VAL A 77 -6.18 30.51 7.23
N LEU A 78 -6.93 31.04 6.26
CA LEU A 78 -7.62 30.22 5.26
C LEU A 78 -6.63 29.39 4.43
N PHE A 79 -5.50 29.99 4.05
CA PHE A 79 -4.43 29.30 3.32
C PHE A 79 -3.88 28.11 4.13
N PHE A 80 -3.54 28.31 5.40
CA PHE A 80 -3.02 27.24 6.26
C PHE A 80 -4.05 26.13 6.51
N VAL A 81 -5.32 26.46 6.70
CA VAL A 81 -6.39 25.46 6.93
C VAL A 81 -6.57 24.57 5.71
N ILE A 82 -6.62 25.13 4.51
CA ILE A 82 -6.78 24.35 3.26
C ILE A 82 -5.55 23.46 3.02
N PHE A 83 -4.35 24.00 3.22
CA PHE A 83 -3.11 23.24 3.08
C PHE A 83 -3.05 22.07 4.06
N ALA A 84 -3.36 22.31 5.33
CA ALA A 84 -3.38 21.27 6.36
C ALA A 84 -4.45 20.21 6.06
N ALA A 85 -5.66 20.62 5.67
CA ALA A 85 -6.73 19.68 5.31
C ALA A 85 -6.31 18.78 4.14
N CYS A 86 -5.69 19.35 3.10
CA CYS A 86 -5.16 18.58 1.97
C CYS A 86 -4.08 17.59 2.41
N PHE A 87 -3.15 18.02 3.27
CA PHE A 87 -2.11 17.16 3.81
C PHE A 87 -2.66 15.97 4.60
N ILE A 88 -3.68 16.21 5.44
CA ILE A 88 -4.37 15.13 6.16
C ILE A 88 -5.04 14.15 5.21
N VAL A 89 -5.72 14.63 4.15
CA VAL A 89 -6.32 13.76 3.13
C VAL A 89 -5.25 12.90 2.45
N LEU A 90 -4.10 13.48 2.07
CA LEU A 90 -3.00 12.72 1.46
C LEU A 90 -2.41 11.69 2.42
N LEU A 91 -2.26 11.99 3.71
CA LEU A 91 -1.82 11.03 4.71
C LEU A 91 -2.80 9.87 4.88
N VAL A 92 -4.11 10.14 4.86
CA VAL A 92 -5.13 9.09 4.91
C VAL A 92 -5.03 8.19 3.68
N VAL A 93 -4.91 8.76 2.48
CA VAL A 93 -4.72 7.98 1.24
C VAL A 93 -3.46 7.13 1.31
N ALA A 94 -2.34 7.70 1.76
CA ALA A 94 -1.09 6.95 1.94
C ALA A 94 -1.25 5.81 2.97
N GLY A 95 -1.92 6.07 4.09
CA GLY A 95 -2.23 5.06 5.10
C GLY A 95 -3.13 3.94 4.59
N LEU A 96 -4.15 4.27 3.79
CA LEU A 96 -5.03 3.29 3.15
C LEU A 96 -4.28 2.43 2.13
N LEU A 97 -3.48 3.05 1.26
CA LEU A 97 -2.63 2.33 0.31
C LEU A 97 -1.64 1.41 1.02
N TRP A 98 -1.05 1.87 2.13
CA TRP A 98 -0.19 1.05 2.97
C TRP A 98 -0.95 -0.13 3.59
N MET A 99 -2.14 0.10 4.15
CA MET A 99 -2.98 -0.96 4.71
C MET A 99 -3.40 -1.98 3.67
N ILE A 100 -3.76 -1.53 2.45
CA ILE A 100 -4.06 -2.41 1.31
C ILE A 100 -2.81 -3.21 0.93
N LYS A 101 -1.65 -2.58 0.81
CA LYS A 101 -0.38 -3.25 0.52
C LYS A 101 -0.05 -4.30 1.58
N LEU A 102 -0.21 -3.97 2.87
CA LEU A 102 -0.04 -4.91 3.98
C LEU A 102 -1.01 -6.10 3.86
N ARG A 103 -2.29 -5.83 3.55
CA ARG A 103 -3.32 -6.86 3.33
C ARG A 103 -2.96 -7.80 2.18
N ILE A 104 -2.55 -7.25 1.04
CA ILE A 104 -2.15 -8.02 -0.15
C ILE A 104 -0.92 -8.89 0.16
N GLU A 105 0.05 -8.34 0.89
CA GLU A 105 1.26 -9.08 1.28
C GLU A 105 0.90 -10.29 2.16
N VAL A 106 0.01 -10.11 3.13
CA VAL A 106 -0.47 -11.21 3.98
C VAL A 106 -1.27 -12.23 3.16
N PHE A 107 -2.16 -11.77 2.29
CA PHE A 107 -2.96 -12.64 1.43
C PHE A 107 -2.07 -13.52 0.53
N ARG A 108 -1.07 -12.92 -0.12
CA ARG A 108 -0.11 -13.63 -0.97
C ARG A 108 0.70 -14.68 -0.20
N ARG A 109 1.06 -14.40 1.06
CA ARG A 109 1.74 -15.37 1.93
C ARG A 109 0.82 -16.52 2.32
N ASN A 110 -0.45 -16.24 2.57
CA ASN A 110 -1.42 -17.27 2.91
C ASN A 110 -1.72 -18.18 1.72
N GLN A 111 -1.86 -17.62 0.52
CA GLN A 111 -2.11 -18.41 -0.69
C GLN A 111 -1.05 -19.50 -0.90
N ARG A 112 0.24 -19.14 -0.79
CA ARG A 112 1.34 -20.12 -0.89
C ARG A 112 1.21 -21.27 0.10
N ARG A 113 0.80 -20.98 1.34
CA ARG A 113 0.59 -22.02 2.35
C ARG A 113 -0.59 -22.92 2.00
N TYR A 114 -1.68 -22.36 1.45
CA TYR A 114 -2.82 -23.16 1.01
C TYR A 114 -2.42 -24.08 -0.15
N ASP A 115 -1.71 -23.56 -1.14
CA ASP A 115 -1.23 -24.35 -2.29
C ASP A 115 -0.25 -25.45 -1.83
N GLU A 116 0.65 -25.16 -0.88
CA GLU A 116 1.55 -26.15 -0.27
C GLU A 116 0.77 -27.26 0.45
N ILE A 117 -0.25 -26.90 1.23
CA ILE A 117 -1.10 -27.86 1.95
C ILE A 117 -1.91 -28.73 0.97
N GLU A 118 -2.44 -28.13 -0.09
CA GLU A 118 -3.18 -28.87 -1.12
C GLU A 118 -2.25 -29.82 -1.89
N GLN A 119 -1.02 -29.40 -2.18
CA GLN A 119 -0.01 -30.28 -2.74
C GLN A 119 0.39 -31.39 -1.76
N MET A 120 0.42 -31.13 -0.46
CA MET A 120 0.66 -32.16 0.56
C MET A 120 -0.52 -33.15 0.66
N ALA A 121 -1.76 -32.67 0.53
CA ALA A 121 -2.98 -33.48 0.64
C ALA A 121 -3.31 -34.26 -0.64
N SER A 122 -2.89 -33.78 -1.82
CA SER A 122 -3.09 -34.45 -3.11
C SER A 122 -2.11 -35.60 -3.37
N ARG A 123 -1.05 -35.72 -2.57
CA ARG A 123 -0.21 -36.92 -2.55
C ARG A 123 -1.10 -38.10 -2.15
N PRO A 124 -1.05 -39.26 -2.84
CA PRO A 124 -1.81 -40.42 -2.44
C PRO A 124 -1.50 -40.74 -0.97
N PHE A 125 -2.53 -40.73 -0.12
CA PHE A 125 -2.37 -41.03 1.29
C PHE A 125 -1.70 -42.40 1.43
N ALA A 126 -0.59 -42.45 2.18
CA ALA A 126 0.07 -43.70 2.48
C ALA A 126 -0.89 -44.60 3.27
N SER A 127 -1.47 -45.60 2.59
CA SER A 127 -2.35 -46.56 3.23
C SER A 127 -1.51 -47.60 3.97
N VAL A 128 -1.70 -47.68 5.28
CA VAL A 128 -0.99 -48.64 6.13
C VAL A 128 -1.91 -49.82 6.36
N ARG A 129 -1.55 -50.98 5.80
CA ARG A 129 -2.29 -52.22 5.99
C ARG A 129 -1.94 -52.80 7.36
N LEU A 130 -2.92 -52.82 8.27
CA LEU A 130 -2.79 -53.41 9.61
C LEU A 130 -3.46 -54.78 9.65
N GLU A 131 -2.72 -55.81 10.03
CA GLU A 131 -3.30 -57.13 10.30
C GLU A 131 -3.42 -57.33 11.80
N LEU A 132 -4.65 -57.22 12.33
CA LEU A 132 -4.90 -57.30 13.76
C LEU A 132 -5.16 -58.73 14.25
N THR A 133 -5.41 -59.71 13.37
CA THR A 133 -6.03 -60.99 13.74
C THR A 133 -5.07 -62.19 13.76
N SER A 134 -3.90 -62.13 13.10
CA SER A 134 -2.97 -63.26 13.01
C SER A 134 -1.62 -62.96 13.70
N PRO A 135 -1.29 -63.62 14.83
CA PRO A 135 0.03 -63.53 15.45
C PRO A 135 1.13 -64.34 14.72
N ARG A 136 0.78 -65.05 13.62
CA ARG A 136 1.67 -66.01 12.93
C ARG A 136 1.97 -65.65 11.48
N ALA A 137 1.44 -64.55 10.96
CA ALA A 137 1.79 -64.12 9.62
C ALA A 137 3.16 -63.42 9.67
N ASN A 138 4.16 -64.00 8.98
CA ASN A 138 5.44 -63.36 8.66
C ASN A 138 5.21 -62.22 7.66
N LEU A 139 4.46 -61.21 8.05
CA LEU A 139 4.22 -60.03 7.23
C LEU A 139 5.11 -58.90 7.71
N MET A 140 6.00 -58.49 6.82
CA MET A 140 6.87 -57.35 6.98
C MET A 140 6.00 -56.12 7.26
N ALA A 141 6.06 -55.58 8.47
CA ALA A 141 5.23 -54.45 8.88
C ALA A 141 5.54 -53.23 8.00
N THR A 142 4.50 -52.62 7.42
CA THR A 142 4.66 -51.40 6.64
C THR A 142 4.77 -50.20 7.59
N PRO A 143 5.86 -49.41 7.52
CA PRO A 143 5.98 -48.21 8.33
C PRO A 143 4.95 -47.16 7.93
N ILE A 144 4.37 -46.50 8.95
CA ILE A 144 3.48 -45.35 8.79
C ILE A 144 4.29 -44.13 8.32
N SER A 145 5.49 -43.96 8.88
CA SER A 145 6.43 -42.92 8.52
C SER A 145 7.86 -43.42 8.74
N VAL A 146 8.80 -42.92 7.94
CA VAL A 146 10.23 -43.17 8.09
C VAL A 146 10.95 -41.84 8.08
N GLU A 147 11.54 -41.48 9.22
CA GLU A 147 12.39 -40.30 9.34
C GLU A 147 13.86 -40.73 9.26
N PRO A 148 14.60 -40.37 8.19
CA PRO A 148 16.01 -40.71 8.09
C PRO A 148 16.83 -39.94 9.12
N CYS A 149 17.81 -40.60 9.74
CA CYS A 149 18.83 -39.91 10.55
C CYS A 149 19.78 -39.11 9.64
N SER A 150 20.57 -38.21 10.22
CA SER A 150 21.49 -37.30 9.50
C SER A 150 22.50 -37.99 8.56
N ASN A 151 22.73 -39.29 8.73
CA ASN A 151 23.64 -40.09 7.91
C ASN A 151 22.95 -40.94 6.83
N TYR A 152 21.61 -40.90 6.72
CA TYR A 152 20.75 -41.75 5.86
C TYR A 152 21.00 -43.27 5.95
N ARG A 153 21.82 -43.76 6.90
CA ARG A 153 22.10 -45.19 7.07
C ARG A 153 21.06 -45.86 7.95
N SER A 154 20.51 -45.11 8.88
CA SER A 154 19.47 -45.52 9.82
C SER A 154 18.34 -44.50 9.83
N GLY A 155 17.17 -44.91 10.26
CA GLY A 155 16.01 -44.05 10.37
C GLY A 155 15.08 -44.53 11.46
N ILE A 156 14.24 -43.62 11.92
CA ILE A 156 13.21 -43.89 12.91
C ILE A 156 11.94 -44.26 12.15
N PHE A 157 11.48 -45.48 12.36
CA PHE A 157 10.28 -46.04 11.75
C PHE A 157 9.14 -45.88 12.73
N THR A 158 8.07 -45.23 12.31
CA THR A 158 6.82 -45.16 13.07
C THR A 158 5.92 -46.30 12.63
N LEU A 159 5.56 -47.18 13.57
CA LEU A 159 4.81 -48.41 13.33
C LEU A 159 3.55 -48.42 14.20
N ALA A 160 2.47 -49.00 13.70
CA ALA A 160 1.32 -49.36 14.53
C ALA A 160 1.50 -50.80 15.03
N VAL A 161 1.47 -50.97 16.35
CA VAL A 161 1.74 -52.24 17.03
C VAL A 161 0.52 -52.63 17.86
N ARG A 162 0.15 -53.91 17.81
CA ARG A 162 -0.89 -54.47 18.67
C ARG A 162 -0.33 -54.68 20.08
N LEU A 163 -1.00 -54.13 21.08
CA LEU A 163 -0.65 -54.34 22.49
C LEU A 163 -1.10 -55.74 22.97
N PRO A 164 -0.39 -56.34 23.94
CA PRO A 164 -0.74 -57.67 24.45
C PRO A 164 -2.13 -57.67 25.09
N THR A 165 -3.01 -58.55 24.61
CA THR A 165 -4.40 -58.65 25.09
C THR A 165 -4.58 -59.65 26.23
N GLY A 166 -3.49 -60.10 26.88
CA GLY A 166 -3.54 -61.01 28.03
C GLY A 166 -4.23 -62.34 27.77
N GLY A 167 -4.21 -62.84 26.53
CA GLY A 167 -4.88 -64.09 26.13
C GLY A 167 -6.35 -63.92 25.72
N ARG A 168 -6.91 -62.70 25.76
CA ARG A 168 -8.28 -62.39 25.30
C ARG A 168 -8.29 -62.02 23.81
N GLN A 169 -9.43 -62.24 23.15
CA GLN A 169 -9.61 -61.89 21.72
C GLN A 169 -9.62 -60.37 21.49
N PHE A 170 -10.10 -59.59 22.47
CA PHE A 170 -10.23 -58.14 22.40
C PHE A 170 -9.54 -57.48 23.61
N THR A 171 -9.22 -56.18 23.51
CA THR A 171 -8.74 -55.42 24.66
C THR A 171 -9.83 -55.22 25.71
N PRO A 172 -9.46 -55.10 26.99
CA PRO A 172 -10.42 -54.77 28.04
C PRO A 172 -11.04 -53.38 27.78
N HIS A 173 -12.31 -53.23 28.18
CA HIS A 173 -13.06 -51.99 28.02
C HIS A 173 -12.31 -50.80 28.62
N GLY A 174 -12.21 -49.70 27.87
CA GLY A 174 -11.48 -48.50 28.28
C GLY A 174 -9.99 -48.47 27.92
N THR A 175 -9.44 -49.50 27.25
CA THR A 175 -8.04 -49.54 26.81
C THR A 175 -7.91 -49.75 25.30
N SER A 176 -6.93 -49.11 24.66
CA SER A 176 -6.65 -49.32 23.24
C SER A 176 -5.82 -50.59 23.02
N GLY A 177 -6.17 -51.39 22.01
CA GLY A 177 -5.39 -52.57 21.59
C GLY A 177 -4.28 -52.27 20.59
N LEU A 178 -4.16 -51.01 20.22
CA LEU A 178 -3.19 -50.51 19.26
C LEU A 178 -2.40 -49.38 19.92
N ALA A 179 -1.10 -49.39 19.69
CA ALA A 179 -0.18 -48.33 20.06
C ALA A 179 0.65 -47.93 18.84
N VAL A 180 1.11 -46.67 18.83
CA VAL A 180 2.15 -46.23 17.91
C VAL A 180 3.49 -46.48 18.58
N ALA A 181 4.37 -47.22 17.92
CA ALA A 181 5.72 -47.48 18.36
C ALA A 181 6.72 -46.85 17.40
N SER A 182 7.91 -46.52 17.92
CA SER A 182 9.05 -46.10 17.10
C SER A 182 10.16 -47.14 17.20
N ALA A 183 10.76 -47.47 16.07
CA ALA A 183 11.88 -48.40 16.00
C ALA A 183 13.02 -47.80 15.16
N LEU A 184 14.24 -47.89 15.68
CA LEU A 184 15.44 -47.54 14.91
C LEU A 184 15.79 -48.72 14.01
N CYS A 185 15.71 -48.52 12.69
CA CYS A 185 16.02 -49.55 11.71
C CYS A 185 17.06 -49.04 10.69
N LEU A 186 17.83 -49.97 10.12
CA LEU A 186 18.71 -49.68 9.00
C LEU A 186 17.89 -49.46 7.73
N LEU A 187 18.22 -48.43 6.95
CA LEU A 187 17.54 -48.17 5.68
C LEU A 187 18.06 -49.11 4.60
N THR A 188 17.14 -49.64 3.80
CA THR A 188 17.48 -50.36 2.57
C THR A 188 17.78 -49.39 1.43
N GLN A 189 18.54 -49.82 0.42
CA GLN A 189 18.88 -49.00 -0.74
C GLN A 189 17.63 -48.48 -1.50
N ALA A 190 16.55 -49.27 -1.53
CA ALA A 190 15.28 -48.88 -2.14
C ALA A 190 14.58 -47.74 -1.36
N GLN A 191 14.60 -47.79 -0.02
CA GLN A 191 14.04 -46.73 0.82
C GLN A 191 14.88 -45.45 0.76
N LEU A 192 16.20 -45.60 0.64
CA LEU A 192 17.13 -44.49 0.45
C LEU A 192 16.78 -43.67 -0.80
N GLY A 193 16.46 -44.33 -1.93
CA GLY A 193 16.13 -43.67 -3.18
C GLY A 193 14.86 -42.80 -3.10
N VAL A 194 13.84 -43.25 -2.37
CA VAL A 194 12.60 -42.49 -2.14
C VAL A 194 12.84 -41.30 -1.21
N LEU A 195 13.58 -41.51 -0.12
CA LEU A 195 13.84 -40.47 0.87
C LEU A 195 14.80 -39.39 0.33
N GLN A 196 15.81 -39.77 -0.46
CA GLN A 196 16.73 -38.82 -1.08
C GLN A 196 16.10 -38.02 -2.22
N ALA A 197 15.21 -38.63 -3.02
CA ALA A 197 14.48 -37.92 -4.06
C ALA A 197 13.66 -36.75 -3.48
N THR A 198 13.16 -36.91 -2.25
CA THR A 198 12.42 -35.88 -1.50
C THR A 198 13.32 -34.70 -1.13
N GLU A 199 14.61 -34.92 -0.84
CA GLU A 199 15.53 -33.84 -0.46
C GLU A 199 16.22 -33.15 -1.63
N THR A 200 16.55 -33.90 -2.69
CA THR A 200 17.29 -33.34 -3.84
C THR A 200 16.51 -32.26 -4.60
N SER A 201 15.17 -32.25 -4.49
CA SER A 201 14.32 -31.23 -5.12
C SER A 201 14.23 -29.93 -4.31
N ASP A 202 14.31 -29.99 -2.97
CA ASP A 202 13.92 -28.84 -2.12
C ASP A 202 15.07 -28.21 -1.32
N GLY A 203 16.20 -28.91 -1.15
CA GLY A 203 17.30 -28.45 -0.29
C GLY A 203 18.16 -27.31 -0.86
N ASN A 204 18.32 -27.24 -2.19
CA ASN A 204 19.28 -26.31 -2.79
C ASN A 204 18.68 -24.93 -3.15
N HIS A 205 17.34 -24.81 -3.21
CA HIS A 205 16.67 -23.54 -3.47
C HIS A 205 16.37 -22.76 -2.17
N ASN A 206 16.12 -23.44 -1.05
CA ASN A 206 15.72 -22.79 0.21
C ASN A 206 16.89 -22.21 1.04
N ARG A 207 18.12 -22.73 0.91
CA ARG A 207 19.28 -22.14 1.62
C ARG A 207 19.64 -20.74 1.11
N LYS A 208 19.33 -20.42 -0.15
CA LYS A 208 19.56 -19.09 -0.73
C LYS A 208 18.43 -18.09 -0.41
N THR A 209 17.21 -18.54 -0.14
CA THR A 209 16.06 -17.66 0.16
C THR A 209 15.95 -17.27 1.62
N THR A 210 16.59 -18.01 2.54
CA THR A 210 16.53 -17.73 3.98
C THR A 210 17.53 -16.64 4.41
N LEU A 211 18.71 -16.56 3.76
CA LEU A 211 19.68 -15.48 3.98
C LEU A 211 19.20 -14.13 3.40
N MET A 212 18.44 -14.15 2.30
CA MET A 212 17.85 -12.94 1.71
C MET A 212 16.64 -12.39 2.48
N ARG A 213 16.14 -13.11 3.50
CA ARG A 213 14.97 -12.69 4.30
C ARG A 213 15.32 -11.84 5.52
N TYR A 214 16.60 -11.66 5.84
CA TYR A 214 17.04 -11.01 7.08
C TYR A 214 17.63 -9.59 6.93
N ILE A 215 17.69 -9.02 5.72
CA ILE A 215 18.24 -7.66 5.54
C ILE A 215 17.29 -6.80 4.68
N PRO A 216 16.32 -6.10 5.29
CA PRO A 216 15.48 -5.16 4.56
C PRO A 216 15.91 -3.71 4.75
N PHE A 217 17.20 -3.40 4.98
CA PHE A 217 17.68 -2.01 4.95
C PHE A 217 19.15 -1.94 4.55
N ILE A 218 19.40 -1.46 3.33
CA ILE A 218 20.46 -0.54 2.87
C ILE A 218 20.48 -0.66 1.35
N ARG A 219 19.76 0.27 0.71
CA ARG A 219 20.05 0.70 -0.66
C ARG A 219 19.93 2.22 -0.63
N SER A 220 21.07 2.88 -0.42
CA SER A 220 21.27 4.29 -0.80
C SER A 220 21.38 4.37 -2.30
#